data_AF-A0A383BCI0-F1
#
_entry.id   AF-A0A383BCI0-F1
#
_cell.length_a   1.000
_cell.length_b   1.000
_cell.length_c   1.000
_cell.angle_alpha   90.00
_cell.angle_beta   90.00
_cell.angle_gamma   90.00
#
_symmetry.space_group_name_H-M   'P 1'
#
loop_
_entity.id
_entity.type
_entity.pdbx_description
1 polymer ?
#
loop_
_entity_poly.entity_id
_entity_poly.type
_entity_poly.pdbx_seq_one_letter_code
_entity_poly.pdbx_strand_id
1 'polypeptide(L)'
;NVPPNFHITSTYREAMKRILITWVPLVLGVMVGCSSEPTVNIDATADQKTLQALPHINIPKYMDGVWLCTDASAPLVNDLSTERLEGYRCSVTVEYTDEFAIVKSNGIPNHDYESGPGCCAGELEYEWRIPLKPELASSVTYAPVVGPVAISVNGVPFYGPEEGPGGDAVALHFEYFVEDRQPIIIGICGAHSAGTEFHYHFDGNCVHWHPEEEKKEWKDWDVDLLVKDEASPVIGFVFDGYPIYGP
;
A
#
# COMPACT_ATOMS: atom_id res chain seq x y z
N ASN A 1 -13.37 -8.13 -39.42
CA ASN A 1 -13.30 -6.78 -38.83
C ASN A 1 -12.58 -6.88 -37.51
N VAL A 2 -11.26 -6.70 -37.55
CA VAL A 2 -10.35 -6.71 -36.40
C VAL A 2 -10.03 -5.24 -36.12
N PRO A 3 -10.18 -4.72 -34.88
CA PRO A 3 -9.75 -3.37 -34.57
C PRO A 3 -8.21 -3.28 -34.53
N PRO A 4 -7.64 -2.10 -34.81
CA PRO A 4 -6.22 -1.95 -35.09
C PRO A 4 -5.35 -2.07 -33.84
N ASN A 5 -4.19 -2.69 -34.04
CA ASN A 5 -3.06 -2.81 -33.12
C ASN A 5 -2.84 -1.55 -32.25
N PHE A 6 -3.09 -1.68 -30.94
CA PHE A 6 -2.47 -0.81 -29.96
C PHE A 6 -1.02 -1.24 -29.77
N HIS A 7 -0.11 -0.58 -30.50
CA HIS A 7 1.30 -0.60 -30.16
C HIS A 7 1.48 0.18 -28.85
N ILE A 8 1.47 -0.53 -27.72
CA ILE A 8 2.00 0.00 -26.46
C ILE A 8 3.49 0.23 -26.70
N THR A 9 3.85 1.49 -26.91
CA THR A 9 5.25 1.93 -26.99
C THR A 9 5.96 1.56 -25.69
N SER A 10 7.27 1.31 -25.79
CA SER A 10 8.11 0.66 -24.78
C SER A 10 8.30 1.44 -23.46
N THR A 11 7.43 2.39 -23.17
CA THR A 11 7.48 3.30 -22.02
C THR A 11 6.76 2.74 -20.78
N TYR A 12 5.74 1.89 -20.93
CA TYR A 12 5.06 1.25 -19.78
C TYR A 12 5.84 0.08 -19.17
N ARG A 13 6.68 -0.59 -19.96
CA ARG A 13 7.55 -1.69 -19.50
C ARG A 13 8.74 -1.21 -18.64
N GLU A 14 9.01 0.10 -18.63
CA GLU A 14 10.11 0.73 -17.91
C GLU A 14 9.67 1.49 -16.64
N ALA A 15 8.37 1.66 -16.40
CA ALA A 15 7.86 2.42 -15.25
C ALA A 15 7.55 1.57 -14.00
N MET A 16 7.46 0.24 -14.12
CA MET A 16 7.01 -0.68 -13.05
C MET A 16 8.10 -1.66 -12.62
N LYS A 17 9.38 -1.31 -12.85
CA LYS A 17 10.52 -2.10 -12.39
C LYS A 17 11.40 -1.18 -11.57
N ARG A 18 11.80 -1.65 -10.40
CA ARG A 18 12.95 -1.23 -9.58
C ARG A 18 12.52 -0.58 -8.29
N ILE A 19 12.40 -1.41 -7.25
CA ILE A 19 12.58 -1.07 -5.84
C ILE A 19 13.05 -2.33 -5.13
N LEU A 20 14.15 -2.29 -4.36
CA LEU A 20 14.23 -3.04 -3.10
C LEU A 20 15.39 -2.71 -2.15
N ILE A 21 15.02 -2.91 -0.88
CA ILE A 21 15.66 -2.66 0.42
C ILE A 21 16.77 -3.66 0.78
N THR A 22 17.80 -3.19 1.50
CA THR A 22 18.74 -4.04 2.26
C THR A 22 18.47 -3.99 3.77
N TRP A 23 18.25 -5.16 4.40
CA TRP A 23 18.19 -5.35 5.85
C TRP A 23 19.55 -5.72 6.45
N VAL A 24 19.90 -5.17 7.61
CA VAL A 24 21.01 -5.63 8.46
C VAL A 24 20.49 -5.82 9.89
N PRO A 25 20.66 -7.00 10.53
CA PRO A 25 20.28 -7.19 11.91
C PRO A 25 21.44 -6.78 12.83
N LEU A 26 21.15 -6.06 13.92
CA LEU A 26 22.10 -5.86 15.01
C LEU A 26 21.52 -6.44 16.31
N VAL A 27 22.21 -7.44 16.84
CA VAL A 27 21.98 -8.06 18.16
C VAL A 27 23.09 -7.59 19.12
N LEU A 28 22.68 -7.11 20.30
CA LEU A 28 23.33 -7.11 21.64
C LEU A 28 22.64 -5.97 22.43
N GLY A 29 22.00 -6.08 23.59
CA GLY A 29 21.98 -7.08 24.65
C GLY A 29 22.63 -6.50 25.91
N VAL A 30 21.85 -5.97 26.87
CA VAL A 30 22.13 -5.99 28.33
C VAL A 30 20.82 -5.78 29.11
N MET A 31 20.50 -6.70 30.03
CA MET A 31 19.48 -6.53 31.08
C MET A 31 20.07 -5.76 32.27
N VAL A 32 19.35 -4.73 32.76
CA VAL A 32 19.53 -4.21 34.12
C VAL A 32 18.17 -3.85 34.73
N GLY A 33 17.81 -4.61 35.78
CA GLY A 33 17.40 -4.11 37.09
C GLY A 33 16.23 -3.14 37.21
N CYS A 34 15.14 -3.64 37.78
CA CYS A 34 13.97 -2.93 38.28
C CYS A 34 14.30 -2.00 39.48
N SER A 35 13.82 -0.76 39.48
CA SER A 35 13.55 0.00 40.71
C SER A 35 12.47 1.06 40.50
N SER A 36 11.56 1.13 41.48
CA SER A 36 10.31 1.89 41.61
C SER A 36 10.30 3.35 41.14
N GLU A 37 9.24 3.71 40.40
CA GLU A 37 8.84 5.07 40.03
C GLU A 37 8.52 5.94 41.27
N PRO A 38 8.93 7.22 41.31
CA PRO A 38 8.23 8.23 42.08
C PRO A 38 7.13 8.86 41.21
N THR A 39 5.90 8.86 41.71
CA THR A 39 4.77 9.61 41.15
C THR A 39 5.13 11.09 41.03
N VAL A 40 5.24 11.61 39.81
CA VAL A 40 5.44 13.04 39.56
C VAL A 40 4.09 13.75 39.64
N ASN A 41 3.88 14.49 40.73
CA ASN A 41 2.85 15.52 40.80
C ASN A 41 3.23 16.64 39.82
N ILE A 42 2.49 16.78 38.72
CA ILE A 42 2.66 17.91 37.81
C ILE A 42 1.92 19.10 38.42
N ASP A 43 2.70 19.94 39.11
CA ASP A 43 2.32 21.29 39.50
C ASP A 43 2.22 22.17 38.24
N ALA A 44 1.06 22.78 38.01
CA ALA A 44 0.63 23.40 36.76
C ALA A 44 1.25 24.79 36.50
N THR A 45 2.52 24.99 36.85
CA THR A 45 3.20 26.29 36.68
C THR A 45 4.69 26.21 36.29
N ALA A 46 5.19 25.04 35.89
CA ALA A 46 6.58 24.90 35.45
C ALA A 46 6.76 25.12 33.92
N ASP A 47 7.15 26.34 33.59
CA ASP A 47 8.08 26.74 32.53
C ASP A 47 7.80 26.25 31.09
N GLN A 48 7.06 27.11 30.36
CA GLN A 48 6.83 27.11 28.91
C GLN A 48 8.13 27.18 28.07
N LYS A 49 9.29 27.24 28.72
CA LYS A 49 10.64 27.24 28.13
C LYS A 49 11.23 25.85 27.92
N THR A 50 10.63 24.80 28.50
CA THR A 50 11.11 23.41 28.39
C THR A 50 10.47 22.62 27.24
N LEU A 51 9.55 23.24 26.48
CA LEU A 51 9.01 22.70 25.22
C LEU A 51 9.91 23.03 24.01
N GLN A 52 11.19 23.30 24.23
CA GLN A 52 12.15 23.44 23.14
C GLN A 52 12.67 22.07 22.71
N ALA A 53 12.24 21.70 21.50
CA ALA A 53 12.82 20.70 20.60
C ALA A 53 12.66 19.22 21.01
N LEU A 54 11.43 18.71 20.92
CA LEU A 54 11.28 17.43 20.23
C LEU A 54 11.88 17.63 18.82
N PRO A 55 12.67 16.70 18.27
CA PRO A 55 13.16 16.83 16.91
C PRO A 55 11.97 17.09 15.99
N HIS A 56 11.99 18.21 15.28
CA HIS A 56 11.03 18.45 14.20
C HIS A 56 11.33 17.41 13.14
N ILE A 57 10.63 16.28 13.20
CA ILE A 57 10.69 15.26 12.16
C ILE A 57 10.21 15.93 10.89
N ASN A 58 11.11 16.06 9.92
CA ASN A 58 10.81 16.73 8.66
C ASN A 58 10.15 15.72 7.73
N ILE A 59 8.85 15.51 7.91
CA ILE A 59 8.05 14.65 7.04
C ILE A 59 8.08 15.26 5.63
N PRO A 60 8.46 14.48 4.60
CA PRO A 60 8.43 14.98 3.23
C PRO A 60 7.03 15.42 2.83
N LYS A 61 6.91 16.54 2.12
CA LYS A 61 5.62 17.10 1.70
C LYS A 61 4.73 16.11 0.96
N TYR A 62 5.31 15.16 0.21
CA TYR A 62 4.56 14.14 -0.52
C TYR A 62 3.96 13.04 0.38
N MET A 63 4.38 12.95 1.64
CA MET A 63 3.94 11.93 2.62
C MET A 63 3.13 12.54 3.77
N ASP A 64 3.15 13.86 3.91
CA ASP A 64 2.39 14.57 4.91
C ASP A 64 0.87 14.48 4.63
N GLY A 65 0.12 13.91 5.57
CA GLY A 65 -1.34 13.84 5.53
C GLY A 65 -1.96 12.89 4.49
N VAL A 66 -1.18 11.99 3.86
CA VAL A 66 -1.71 11.11 2.79
C VAL A 66 -2.24 9.77 3.27
N TRP A 67 -1.91 9.36 4.50
CA TRP A 67 -2.28 8.05 5.03
C TRP A 67 -3.77 7.96 5.34
N LEU A 68 -4.40 6.89 4.87
CA LEU A 68 -5.81 6.56 5.08
C LEU A 68 -5.92 5.53 6.21
N CYS A 69 -7.14 5.29 6.71
CA CYS A 69 -7.39 4.27 7.74
C CYS A 69 -6.63 4.49 9.05
N THR A 70 -6.21 5.73 9.34
CA THR A 70 -5.46 6.09 10.55
C THR A 70 -6.32 6.23 11.80
N ASP A 71 -7.63 6.14 11.63
CA ASP A 71 -8.61 6.16 12.70
C ASP A 71 -9.75 5.17 12.39
N ALA A 72 -10.71 5.08 13.30
CA ALA A 72 -11.83 4.15 13.18
C ALA A 72 -12.94 4.63 12.24
N SER A 73 -12.75 5.67 11.41
CA SER A 73 -13.80 6.22 10.53
C SER A 73 -14.01 5.43 9.24
N ALA A 74 -13.02 4.64 8.79
CA ALA A 74 -13.12 3.88 7.55
C ALA A 74 -14.34 2.94 7.50
N PRO A 75 -14.98 2.71 6.34
CA PRO A 75 -16.16 1.84 6.27
C PRO A 75 -15.83 0.39 6.62
N LEU A 76 -16.88 -0.38 6.95
CA LEU A 76 -16.76 -1.84 6.95
C LEU A 76 -16.81 -2.33 5.52
N VAL A 77 -15.95 -3.28 5.19
CA VAL A 77 -15.80 -3.83 3.84
C VAL A 77 -16.08 -5.33 3.82
N ASN A 78 -16.54 -5.83 2.68
CA ASN A 78 -16.86 -7.24 2.47
C ASN A 78 -16.22 -7.77 1.19
N ASP A 79 -16.05 -9.09 1.16
CA ASP A 79 -15.62 -9.82 -0.01
C ASP A 79 -16.81 -10.13 -0.93
N LEU A 80 -16.89 -9.41 -2.05
CA LEU A 80 -17.94 -9.53 -3.06
C LEU A 80 -17.87 -10.86 -3.82
N SER A 81 -16.79 -11.64 -3.68
CA SER A 81 -16.68 -12.98 -4.27
C SER A 81 -17.48 -14.04 -3.50
N THR A 82 -18.03 -13.70 -2.33
CA THR A 82 -18.84 -14.61 -1.51
C THR A 82 -20.13 -13.94 -1.02
N GLU A 83 -21.11 -14.73 -0.55
CA GLU A 83 -22.33 -14.20 0.09
C GLU A 83 -22.13 -13.89 1.59
N ARG A 84 -20.93 -14.12 2.12
CA ARG A 84 -20.62 -13.87 3.52
C ARG A 84 -20.40 -12.37 3.73
N LEU A 85 -20.77 -11.90 4.93
CA LEU A 85 -20.40 -10.58 5.41
C LEU A 85 -19.21 -10.74 6.36
N GLU A 86 -18.04 -10.30 5.93
CA GLU A 86 -16.83 -10.26 6.75
C GLU A 86 -16.86 -9.07 7.72
N GLY A 87 -17.24 -7.89 7.21
CA GLY A 87 -17.23 -6.65 7.97
C GLY A 87 -15.85 -6.30 8.51
N TYR A 88 -14.80 -6.46 7.69
CA TYR A 88 -13.46 -6.01 8.06
C TYR A 88 -13.37 -4.49 8.00
N ARG A 89 -12.37 -3.92 8.67
CA ARG A 89 -12.06 -2.49 8.63
C ARG A 89 -10.56 -2.33 8.45
N CYS A 90 -10.15 -1.50 7.50
CA CYS A 90 -8.74 -1.17 7.35
C CYS A 90 -8.19 -0.45 8.59
N SER A 91 -6.91 -0.66 8.88
CA SER A 91 -6.21 0.00 9.97
C SER A 91 -4.78 0.29 9.53
N VAL A 92 -4.35 1.55 9.70
CA VAL A 92 -2.99 2.01 9.44
C VAL A 92 -2.51 2.81 10.65
N THR A 93 -1.28 2.59 11.07
CA THR A 93 -0.59 3.46 12.03
C THR A 93 0.75 3.83 11.47
N VAL A 94 1.11 5.12 11.57
CA VAL A 94 2.40 5.62 11.07
C VAL A 94 3.13 6.31 12.20
N GLU A 95 4.33 5.82 12.47
CA GLU A 95 5.29 6.48 13.35
C GLU A 95 6.44 7.03 12.49
N TYR A 96 6.78 8.30 12.69
CA TYR A 96 7.90 8.90 11.99
C TYR A 96 9.15 8.95 12.86
N THR A 97 10.28 8.66 12.23
CA THR A 97 11.63 8.86 12.77
C THR A 97 12.36 9.90 11.91
N ASP A 98 13.62 10.19 12.22
CA ASP A 98 14.43 11.09 11.36
C ASP A 98 14.77 10.49 9.98
N GLU A 99 14.64 9.16 9.83
CA GLU A 99 15.06 8.42 8.62
C GLU A 99 13.90 7.70 7.92
N PHE A 100 12.92 7.20 8.66
CA PHE A 100 11.86 6.33 8.16
C PHE A 100 10.46 6.77 8.63
N ALA A 101 9.46 6.50 7.80
CA ALA A 101 8.09 6.24 8.25
C ALA A 101 7.95 4.73 8.55
N ILE A 102 7.58 4.41 9.78
CA ILE A 102 7.28 3.05 10.23
C ILE A 102 5.76 2.88 10.11
N VAL A 103 5.33 2.11 9.11
CA VAL A 103 3.93 1.93 8.74
C VAL A 103 3.48 0.56 9.19
N LYS A 104 2.46 0.50 10.04
CA LYS A 104 1.79 -0.73 10.45
C LYS A 104 0.41 -0.80 9.82
N SER A 105 0.02 -1.96 9.33
CA SER A 105 -1.32 -2.14 8.76
C SER A 105 -1.85 -3.55 8.93
N ASN A 106 -3.18 -3.68 8.85
CA ASN A 106 -3.85 -4.98 8.89
C ASN A 106 -4.07 -5.63 7.52
N GLY A 107 -3.66 -4.98 6.42
CA GLY A 107 -3.76 -5.54 5.07
C GLY A 107 -5.16 -5.54 4.45
N ILE A 108 -6.14 -4.90 5.10
CA ILE A 108 -7.53 -4.81 4.60
C ILE A 108 -7.71 -3.47 3.87
N PRO A 109 -8.40 -3.43 2.71
CA PRO A 109 -8.71 -2.18 2.00
C PRO A 109 -9.80 -1.34 2.69
N ASN A 110 -9.91 -0.07 2.32
CA ASN A 110 -11.00 0.83 2.70
C ASN A 110 -12.23 0.74 1.76
N HIS A 111 -12.28 -0.25 0.89
CA HIS A 111 -13.36 -0.50 -0.05
C HIS A 111 -13.72 -2.00 -0.06
N ASP A 112 -14.94 -2.34 -0.47
CA ASP A 112 -15.31 -3.74 -0.76
C ASP A 112 -14.35 -4.32 -1.82
N TYR A 113 -14.14 -5.63 -1.82
CA TYR A 113 -13.10 -6.27 -2.63
C TYR A 113 -13.54 -7.62 -3.18
N GLU A 114 -12.74 -8.22 -4.07
CA GLU A 114 -12.95 -9.58 -4.58
C GLU A 114 -11.67 -10.40 -4.35
N SER A 115 -11.75 -11.46 -3.53
CA SER A 115 -10.59 -12.34 -3.28
C SER A 115 -10.23 -13.23 -4.49
N GLY A 116 -11.19 -13.49 -5.37
CA GLY A 116 -11.02 -14.43 -6.48
C GLY A 116 -10.83 -15.89 -6.02
N PRO A 117 -10.33 -16.78 -6.90
CA PRO A 117 -10.18 -18.20 -6.58
C PRO A 117 -9.10 -18.47 -5.53
N GLY A 118 -8.22 -17.50 -5.29
CA GLY A 118 -7.09 -17.60 -4.37
C GLY A 118 -7.45 -17.46 -2.89
N CYS A 119 -8.71 -17.12 -2.56
CA CYS A 119 -9.36 -17.08 -1.24
C CYS A 119 -8.48 -17.15 0.02
N CYS A 120 -8.71 -16.35 1.05
CA CYS A 120 -9.63 -15.23 1.19
C CYS A 120 -8.95 -14.23 2.09
N ALA A 121 -9.11 -12.94 1.78
CA ALA A 121 -8.52 -11.87 2.57
C ALA A 121 -8.85 -12.00 4.07
N GLY A 122 -7.88 -11.66 4.90
CA GLY A 122 -8.07 -11.53 6.34
C GLY A 122 -7.04 -10.59 6.94
N GLU A 123 -7.24 -10.22 8.21
CA GLU A 123 -6.33 -9.32 8.90
C GLU A 123 -4.98 -9.99 9.15
N LEU A 124 -3.92 -9.27 8.83
CA LEU A 124 -2.53 -9.64 9.06
C LEU A 124 -1.84 -8.57 9.89
N GLU A 125 -0.59 -8.78 10.28
CA GLU A 125 0.21 -7.76 10.97
C GLU A 125 1.41 -7.39 10.09
N TYR A 126 1.26 -6.31 9.32
CA TYR A 126 2.35 -5.75 8.54
C TYR A 126 3.09 -4.66 9.31
N GLU A 127 4.41 -4.60 9.11
CA GLU A 127 5.25 -3.49 9.54
C GLU A 127 6.28 -3.19 8.44
N TRP A 128 6.25 -1.97 7.91
CA TRP A 128 7.14 -1.50 6.85
C TRP A 128 7.94 -0.31 7.31
N ARG A 129 9.19 -0.20 6.86
CA ARG A 129 10.07 0.94 7.11
C ARG A 129 10.35 1.63 5.78
N ILE A 130 9.71 2.77 5.56
CA ILE A 130 9.78 3.53 4.31
C ILE A 130 10.74 4.71 4.49
N PRO A 131 11.85 4.80 3.73
CA PRO A 131 12.78 5.91 3.81
C PRO A 131 12.10 7.27 3.55
N LEU A 132 12.39 8.28 4.37
CA LEU A 132 11.91 9.66 4.18
C LEU A 132 12.69 10.44 3.12
N LYS A 133 13.87 9.92 2.72
CA LYS A 133 14.76 10.54 1.75
C LYS A 133 15.22 9.48 0.76
N PRO A 134 14.37 9.10 -0.21
CA PRO A 134 14.73 8.10 -1.21
C PRO A 134 15.92 8.58 -2.05
N GLU A 135 16.85 7.68 -2.35
CA GLU A 135 18.02 7.93 -3.17
C GLU A 135 17.97 7.09 -4.44
N LEU A 136 18.37 7.68 -5.57
CA LEU A 136 18.44 6.95 -6.83
C LEU A 136 19.53 5.89 -6.74
N ALA A 137 19.14 4.63 -6.96
CA ALA A 137 20.08 3.52 -7.03
C ALA A 137 21.08 3.72 -8.17
N SER A 138 22.35 3.38 -7.93
CA SER A 138 23.42 3.47 -8.93
C SER A 138 23.30 2.42 -10.05
N SER A 139 22.53 1.37 -9.80
CA SER A 139 22.25 0.30 -10.76
C SER A 139 20.86 -0.27 -10.57
N VAL A 140 20.39 -0.94 -11.60
CA VAL A 140 19.02 -1.44 -11.74
C VAL A 140 18.92 -2.87 -11.23
N THR A 141 17.96 -3.13 -10.36
CA THR A 141 17.58 -4.48 -9.92
C THR A 141 16.15 -4.79 -10.32
N TYR A 142 15.87 -6.06 -10.56
CA TYR A 142 14.50 -6.53 -10.78
C TYR A 142 13.74 -6.51 -9.45
N ALA A 143 12.44 -6.22 -9.52
CA ALA A 143 11.55 -6.48 -8.41
C ALA A 143 11.55 -7.99 -8.09
N PRO A 144 11.20 -8.39 -6.86
CA PRO A 144 10.95 -9.78 -6.52
C PRO A 144 9.90 -10.36 -7.46
N VAL A 145 10.08 -11.63 -7.78
CA VAL A 145 9.11 -12.38 -8.59
C VAL A 145 7.79 -12.59 -7.84
N VAL A 146 7.80 -12.55 -6.51
CA VAL A 146 6.60 -12.71 -5.67
C VAL A 146 6.73 -11.84 -4.43
N GLY A 147 5.58 -11.46 -3.87
CA GLY A 147 5.50 -10.70 -2.64
C GLY A 147 5.40 -9.19 -2.85
N PRO A 148 5.31 -8.45 -1.74
CA PRO A 148 5.07 -7.02 -1.78
C PRO A 148 6.32 -6.24 -2.21
N VAL A 149 6.09 -5.17 -2.96
CA VAL A 149 7.12 -4.21 -3.42
C VAL A 149 6.87 -2.79 -2.92
N ALA A 150 5.65 -2.54 -2.44
CA ALA A 150 5.21 -1.27 -1.91
C ALA A 150 4.02 -1.46 -0.97
N ILE A 151 3.65 -0.39 -0.27
CA ILE A 151 2.48 -0.34 0.60
C ILE A 151 1.58 0.81 0.14
N SER A 152 0.28 0.57 0.03
CA SER A 152 -0.69 1.62 -0.25
C SER A 152 -0.91 2.51 0.97
N VAL A 153 -1.44 3.71 0.74
CA VAL A 153 -1.81 4.61 1.83
C VAL A 153 -2.99 4.09 2.66
N ASN A 154 -3.78 3.13 2.15
CA ASN A 154 -4.81 2.41 2.92
C ASN A 154 -4.30 1.14 3.62
N GLY A 155 -3.01 0.81 3.53
CA GLY A 155 -2.39 -0.28 4.28
C GLY A 155 -2.41 -1.65 3.59
N VAL A 156 -2.83 -1.73 2.34
CA VAL A 156 -2.81 -2.94 1.52
C VAL A 156 -1.51 -2.98 0.69
N PRO A 157 -0.77 -4.10 0.66
CA PRO A 157 0.45 -4.17 -0.13
C PRO A 157 0.19 -4.07 -1.64
N PHE A 158 1.15 -3.50 -2.37
CA PHE A 158 1.25 -3.68 -3.82
C PHE A 158 2.24 -4.78 -4.12
N TYR A 159 1.86 -5.67 -5.03
CA TYR A 159 2.69 -6.75 -5.53
C TYR A 159 3.21 -6.42 -6.93
N GLY A 160 4.27 -7.12 -7.34
CA GLY A 160 4.72 -7.09 -8.73
C GLY A 160 3.69 -7.73 -9.67
N PRO A 161 3.90 -7.68 -11.00
CA PRO A 161 2.97 -8.29 -11.95
C PRO A 161 2.98 -9.83 -11.87
N GLU A 162 4.05 -10.44 -11.36
CA GLU A 162 4.16 -11.89 -11.23
C GLU A 162 3.43 -12.48 -10.02
N GLU A 163 2.94 -13.72 -10.15
CA GLU A 163 2.14 -14.43 -9.13
C GLU A 163 2.70 -15.83 -8.82
N GLY A 164 2.32 -16.42 -7.68
CA GLY A 164 2.79 -17.73 -7.17
C GLY A 164 2.95 -18.91 -8.17
N PRO A 165 2.03 -19.16 -9.12
CA PRO A 165 2.22 -20.08 -10.27
C PRO A 165 3.44 -19.86 -11.15
N GLY A 166 3.99 -18.66 -11.13
CA GLY A 166 4.77 -18.04 -12.18
C GLY A 166 3.87 -17.50 -13.32
N GLY A 167 4.31 -16.44 -13.99
CA GLY A 167 3.53 -15.74 -15.02
C GLY A 167 3.05 -14.39 -14.51
N ASP A 168 2.59 -13.54 -15.43
CA ASP A 168 2.20 -12.16 -15.19
C ASP A 168 0.66 -12.09 -15.02
N ALA A 169 0.19 -11.90 -13.79
CA ALA A 169 -1.23 -11.84 -13.45
C ALA A 169 -1.95 -10.68 -14.16
N VAL A 170 -1.26 -9.56 -14.35
CA VAL A 170 -1.79 -8.39 -15.06
C VAL A 170 -1.95 -8.71 -16.54
N ALA A 171 -0.94 -9.33 -17.15
CA ALA A 171 -1.01 -9.71 -18.55
C ALA A 171 -2.09 -10.76 -18.82
N LEU A 172 -2.34 -11.68 -17.86
CA LEU A 172 -3.44 -12.64 -17.95
C LEU A 172 -4.80 -11.94 -17.85
N HIS A 173 -4.97 -10.99 -16.93
CA HIS A 173 -6.22 -10.22 -16.78
C HIS A 173 -6.61 -9.51 -18.08
N PHE A 174 -5.63 -9.02 -18.84
CA PHE A 174 -5.83 -8.40 -20.16
C PHE A 174 -5.75 -9.38 -21.34
N GLU A 175 -5.87 -10.68 -21.09
CA GLU A 175 -5.92 -11.75 -22.10
C GLU A 175 -4.71 -11.80 -23.07
N TYR A 176 -3.54 -11.31 -22.66
CA TYR A 176 -2.34 -11.33 -23.49
C TYR A 176 -1.75 -12.75 -23.67
N PHE A 177 -2.12 -13.68 -22.80
CA PHE A 177 -1.79 -15.10 -22.93
C PHE A 177 -2.85 -15.97 -22.25
N VAL A 178 -2.79 -17.29 -22.50
CA VAL A 178 -3.63 -18.28 -21.83
C VAL A 178 -2.81 -18.95 -20.75
N GLU A 179 -3.24 -18.83 -19.49
CA GLU A 179 -2.68 -19.57 -18.36
C GLU A 179 -3.35 -20.94 -18.24
N ASP A 180 -2.58 -22.02 -18.34
CA ASP A 180 -3.07 -23.41 -18.28
C ASP A 180 -2.58 -24.18 -17.04
N ARG A 181 -1.76 -23.55 -16.18
CA ARG A 181 -1.23 -24.17 -14.95
C ARG A 181 -2.17 -23.96 -13.77
N GLN A 182 -2.71 -22.74 -13.60
CA GLN A 182 -3.74 -22.43 -12.60
C GLN A 182 -4.53 -21.16 -12.94
N PRO A 183 -5.84 -21.11 -12.65
CA PRO A 183 -6.64 -19.91 -12.88
C PRO A 183 -6.25 -18.80 -11.89
N ILE A 184 -5.99 -17.61 -12.41
CA ILE A 184 -5.78 -16.37 -11.63
C ILE A 184 -6.84 -15.39 -12.09
N ILE A 185 -7.51 -14.74 -11.15
CA ILE A 185 -8.52 -13.72 -11.44
C ILE A 185 -8.15 -12.49 -10.62
N ILE A 186 -7.71 -11.45 -11.32
CA ILE A 186 -7.64 -10.12 -10.72
C ILE A 186 -9.06 -9.56 -10.68
N GLY A 187 -9.53 -9.27 -9.47
CA GLY A 187 -10.83 -8.70 -9.20
C GLY A 187 -10.82 -7.18 -9.33
N ILE A 188 -11.70 -6.56 -8.56
CA ILE A 188 -11.92 -5.12 -8.62
C ILE A 188 -10.66 -4.34 -8.26
N CYS A 189 -10.52 -3.17 -8.88
CA CYS A 189 -9.45 -2.22 -8.58
C CYS A 189 -8.03 -2.78 -8.81
N GLY A 190 -7.92 -3.80 -9.68
CA GLY A 190 -6.66 -4.45 -10.01
C GLY A 190 -6.05 -5.25 -8.86
N ALA A 191 -6.89 -5.76 -7.94
CA ALA A 191 -6.47 -6.53 -6.77
C ALA A 191 -7.13 -7.90 -6.68
N HIS A 192 -6.52 -8.79 -5.89
CA HIS A 192 -7.08 -10.09 -5.50
C HIS A 192 -6.43 -10.60 -4.21
N SER A 193 -6.77 -11.82 -3.80
CA SER A 193 -6.15 -12.48 -2.66
C SER A 193 -5.30 -13.68 -3.06
N ALA A 194 -4.14 -13.79 -2.42
CA ALA A 194 -3.36 -15.03 -2.35
C ALA A 194 -3.42 -15.58 -0.92
N GLY A 195 -4.33 -16.52 -0.66
CA GLY A 195 -4.63 -16.91 0.71
C GLY A 195 -5.21 -15.73 1.51
N THR A 196 -4.65 -15.46 2.68
CA THR A 196 -5.08 -14.35 3.55
C THR A 196 -4.63 -12.97 3.06
N GLU A 197 -3.71 -12.91 2.10
CA GLU A 197 -3.08 -11.67 1.67
C GLU A 197 -3.84 -11.03 0.50
N PHE A 198 -4.63 -10.00 0.79
CA PHE A 198 -5.18 -9.11 -0.24
C PHE A 198 -4.11 -8.10 -0.70
N HIS A 199 -4.00 -7.88 -2.01
CA HIS A 199 -2.99 -6.99 -2.58
C HIS A 199 -3.38 -6.47 -3.97
N TYR A 200 -2.85 -5.30 -4.34
CA TYR A 200 -3.02 -4.72 -5.68
C TYR A 200 -1.85 -5.09 -6.60
N HIS A 201 -2.14 -5.32 -7.88
CA HIS A 201 -1.12 -5.47 -8.94
C HIS A 201 -1.05 -4.28 -9.89
N PHE A 202 -2.19 -3.66 -10.19
CA PHE A 202 -2.27 -2.53 -11.12
C PHE A 202 -3.46 -1.62 -10.79
N ASP A 203 -3.49 -0.43 -11.39
CA ASP A 203 -4.55 0.59 -11.24
C ASP A 203 -4.64 1.18 -9.82
N GLY A 204 -5.11 0.40 -8.83
CA GLY A 204 -5.28 0.87 -7.44
C GLY A 204 -6.22 2.08 -7.32
N ASN A 205 -7.06 2.32 -8.33
CA ASN A 205 -8.03 3.42 -8.42
C ASN A 205 -8.94 3.51 -7.18
N CYS A 206 -9.19 2.38 -6.50
CA CYS A 206 -10.07 2.36 -5.34
C CYS A 206 -9.41 2.78 -4.02
N VAL A 207 -8.11 3.04 -3.99
CA VAL A 207 -7.43 3.47 -2.76
C VAL A 207 -8.05 4.76 -2.20
N HIS A 208 -8.38 5.71 -3.07
CA HIS A 208 -9.10 6.95 -2.73
C HIS A 208 -10.60 6.86 -3.07
N TRP A 209 -11.18 5.66 -3.08
CA TRP A 209 -12.60 5.51 -3.41
C TRP A 209 -13.50 6.09 -2.31
N HIS A 210 -14.38 7.01 -2.72
CA HIS A 210 -15.34 7.68 -1.84
C HIS A 210 -16.77 7.52 -2.40
N PRO A 211 -17.49 6.42 -2.07
CA PRO A 211 -18.79 6.11 -2.66
C PRO A 211 -19.89 7.13 -2.31
N GLU A 212 -19.64 7.98 -1.32
CA GLU A 212 -20.55 9.06 -0.91
C GLU A 212 -20.37 10.37 -1.68
N GLU A 213 -19.23 10.56 -2.36
CA GLU A 213 -18.95 11.78 -3.13
C GLU A 213 -19.40 11.66 -4.59
N GLU A 214 -19.39 10.45 -5.14
CA GLU A 214 -19.77 10.20 -6.53
C GLU A 214 -20.93 9.22 -6.63
N LYS A 215 -21.96 9.55 -7.42
CA LYS A 215 -23.01 8.59 -7.84
C LYS A 215 -22.48 7.55 -8.83
N LYS A 216 -21.19 7.24 -8.77
CA LYS A 216 -20.51 6.27 -9.62
C LYS A 216 -20.13 5.09 -8.75
N GLU A 217 -20.27 3.89 -9.27
CA GLU A 217 -19.75 2.68 -8.64
C GLU A 217 -18.31 2.43 -9.10
N TRP A 218 -17.56 1.60 -8.39
CA TRP A 218 -16.17 1.25 -8.78
C TRP A 218 -16.10 0.68 -10.20
N LYS A 219 -17.21 0.08 -10.68
CA LYS A 219 -17.39 -0.46 -12.04
C LYS A 219 -17.45 0.61 -13.13
N ASP A 220 -17.75 1.84 -12.75
CA ASP A 220 -17.82 2.98 -13.67
C ASP A 220 -16.45 3.63 -13.89
N TRP A 221 -15.40 3.13 -13.23
CA TRP A 221 -14.04 3.59 -13.43
C TRP A 221 -13.59 3.40 -14.88
N ASP A 222 -13.05 4.48 -15.46
CA ASP A 222 -12.46 4.49 -16.79
C ASP A 222 -11.33 5.53 -16.81
N VAL A 223 -10.24 5.23 -17.52
CA VAL A 223 -9.09 6.14 -17.66
C VAL A 223 -9.46 7.48 -18.31
N ASP A 224 -10.55 7.55 -19.06
CA ASP A 224 -11.08 8.78 -19.65
C ASP A 224 -11.68 9.72 -18.59
N LEU A 225 -11.93 9.24 -17.36
CA LEU A 225 -12.38 10.05 -16.23
C LEU A 225 -11.25 10.84 -15.56
N LEU A 226 -9.99 10.57 -15.93
CA LEU A 226 -8.83 11.28 -15.39
C LEU A 226 -8.92 12.80 -15.66
N VAL A 227 -8.73 13.58 -14.60
CA VAL A 227 -8.64 15.03 -14.71
C VAL A 227 -7.31 15.38 -15.36
N LYS A 228 -7.39 16.02 -16.53
CA LYS A 228 -6.20 16.46 -17.26
C LYS A 228 -5.53 17.62 -16.54
N ASP A 229 -4.20 17.64 -16.60
CA ASP A 229 -3.35 18.72 -16.06
C ASP A 229 -3.35 18.87 -14.53
N GLU A 230 -3.90 17.89 -13.80
CA GLU A 230 -3.79 17.78 -12.35
C GLU A 230 -2.89 16.61 -11.95
N ALA A 231 -2.11 16.81 -10.89
CA ALA A 231 -1.30 15.72 -10.36
C ALA A 231 -2.20 14.76 -9.58
N SER A 232 -2.19 13.50 -10.00
CA SER A 232 -2.69 12.36 -9.26
C SER A 232 -2.36 12.40 -7.76
N PRO A 233 -3.26 11.93 -6.88
CA PRO A 233 -2.95 11.76 -5.46
C PRO A 233 -1.93 10.62 -5.26
N VAL A 234 -1.27 10.64 -4.10
CA VAL A 234 -0.39 9.53 -3.69
C VAL A 234 -1.27 8.37 -3.25
N ILE A 235 -1.11 7.20 -3.88
CA ILE A 235 -1.81 5.96 -3.51
C ILE A 235 -0.95 5.00 -2.69
N GLY A 236 0.36 5.26 -2.59
CA GLY A 236 1.25 4.43 -1.80
C GLY A 236 2.70 4.87 -1.85
N PHE A 237 3.53 4.06 -1.20
CA PHE A 237 4.96 4.23 -1.16
C PHE A 237 5.65 2.94 -1.48
N VAL A 238 6.57 3.01 -2.43
CA VAL A 238 7.48 1.93 -2.67
C VAL A 238 8.47 1.82 -1.51
N PHE A 239 8.94 0.61 -1.29
CA PHE A 239 9.80 0.25 -0.16
C PHE A 239 11.15 0.98 -0.10
N ASP A 240 11.63 1.59 -1.19
CA ASP A 240 12.79 2.48 -1.17
C ASP A 240 12.46 3.97 -0.95
N GLY A 241 11.18 4.32 -0.74
CA GLY A 241 10.74 5.62 -0.25
C GLY A 241 10.11 6.55 -1.28
N TYR A 242 10.08 6.17 -2.56
CA TYR A 242 9.40 6.98 -3.58
C TYR A 242 7.86 6.89 -3.47
N PRO A 243 7.12 7.99 -3.73
CA PRO A 243 5.67 7.95 -3.81
C PRO A 243 5.18 7.27 -5.09
N ILE A 244 4.09 6.51 -4.97
CA ILE A 244 3.29 6.00 -6.09
C ILE A 244 2.09 6.92 -6.25
N TYR A 245 1.91 7.44 -7.45
CA TYR A 245 0.76 8.26 -7.82
C TYR A 245 -0.27 7.42 -8.56
N GLY A 246 -1.53 7.58 -8.19
CA GLY A 246 -2.62 6.78 -8.74
C GLY A 246 -3.63 7.59 -9.54
N PRO A 247 -4.50 6.93 -10.29
CA PRO A 247 -5.52 7.57 -11.11
C PRO A 247 -6.41 8.56 -10.33
#